data_AF-A0A662KDE3-F1
#
_entry.id   AF-A0A662KDE3-F1
#
_cell.length_a   1.000
_cell.length_b   1.000
_cell.length_c   1.000
_cell.angle_alpha   90.00
_cell.angle_beta   90.00
_cell.angle_gamma   90.00
#
_symmetry.space_group_name_H-M   'P 1'
#
loop_
_entity.id
_entity.type
_entity.pdbx_description
1 polymer ?
#
loop_
_entity_poly.entity_id
_entity_poly.type
_entity_poly.pdbx_seq_one_letter_code
_entity_poly.pdbx_strand_id
1 'polypeptide(L)' 'MPQIGHRVRVTFRDGRVREGILVDMYTECFIYLHMVIKFDDGETVDLCINDISEGVACVEDLEM' A
#
# COMPACT_ATOMS: atom_id res chain seq x y z
N MET A 1 -7.03 6.46 -7.92
CA MET A 1 -5.73 5.74 -8.00
C MET A 1 -4.80 6.58 -7.17
N PRO A 2 -4.31 6.06 -6.03
CA PRO A 2 -3.57 6.86 -5.06
C PRO A 2 -2.31 7.46 -5.67
N GLN A 3 -1.98 8.69 -5.26
CA GLN A 3 -0.77 9.38 -5.70
C GLN A 3 0.22 9.51 -4.53
N ILE A 4 1.50 9.71 -4.83
CA ILE A 4 2.50 9.99 -3.80
C ILE A 4 2.04 11.21 -2.97
N GLY A 5 2.06 11.07 -1.65
CA GLY A 5 1.56 12.03 -0.69
C GLY A 5 0.10 11.81 -0.27
N HIS A 6 -0.68 11.00 -0.99
CA HIS A 6 -2.06 10.69 -0.59
C HIS A 6 -2.11 9.82 0.64
N ARG A 7 -3.13 10.04 1.46
CA ARG A 7 -3.48 9.13 2.54
C ARG A 7 -4.18 7.91 1.96
N VAL A 8 -3.72 6.74 2.40
CA VAL A 8 -4.21 5.45 1.90
C VAL A 8 -4.60 4.55 3.06
N ARG A 9 -5.61 3.70 2.82
CA ARG A 9 -5.98 2.60 3.70
C ARG A 9 -5.59 1.28 3.07
N VAL A 10 -4.84 0.45 3.78
CA VAL A 10 -4.47 -0.90 3.38
C VAL A 10 -5.31 -1.88 4.20
N THR A 11 -6.08 -2.72 3.51
CA THR A 11 -6.76 -3.86 4.12
C THR A 11 -5.99 -5.13 3.80
N PHE A 12 -5.61 -5.86 4.84
CA PHE A 12 -4.94 -7.15 4.74
C PHE A 12 -5.97 -8.29 4.75
N ARG A 13 -5.60 -9.44 4.18
CA ARG A 13 -6.45 -10.63 4.06
C ARG A 13 -6.80 -11.28 5.39
N ASP A 14 -6.02 -11.00 6.43
CA ASP A 14 -6.31 -11.40 7.81
C ASP A 14 -7.31 -10.46 8.52
N GLY A 15 -7.83 -9.46 7.81
CA GLY A 15 -8.79 -8.49 8.32
C GLY A 15 -8.16 -7.30 9.04
N ARG A 16 -6.83 -7.26 9.20
CA ARG A 16 -6.15 -6.06 9.71
C ARG A 16 -6.29 -4.91 8.73
N VAL A 17 -6.44 -3.71 9.27
CA VAL A 17 -6.51 -2.47 8.51
C VAL A 17 -5.46 -1.52 9.04
N ARG A 18 -4.68 -0.92 8.15
CA ARG A 18 -3.68 0.10 8.50
C ARG A 18 -3.85 1.30 7.59
N GLU A 19 -3.60 2.49 8.13
CA GLU A 19 -3.62 3.75 7.37
C GLU A 19 -2.25 4.41 7.40
N GLY A 20 -1.92 5.11 6.32
CA GLY A 20 -0.64 5.76 6.15
C GLY A 20 -0.60 6.69 4.96
N ILE A 21 0.59 7.19 4.66
CA ILE A 21 0.86 8.03 3.49
C ILE A 21 1.62 7.20 2.46
N LEU A 22 1.15 7.23 1.21
CA LEU A 22 1.90 6.67 0.09
C LEU A 22 3.13 7.55 -0.18
N VAL A 23 4.33 7.00 -0.02
CA VAL A 23 5.58 7.77 -0.19
C VAL A 23 6.29 7.50 -1.50
N ASP A 24 6.10 6.31 -2.08
CA ASP A 24 6.65 5.96 -3.39
C ASP A 24 5.82 4.84 -4.05
N MET A 25 5.94 4.70 -5.37
CA MET A 25 5.29 3.65 -6.14
C MET A 25 6.14 3.30 -7.36
N TYR A 26 6.44 2.02 -7.53
CA TYR A 26 7.27 1.54 -8.64
C TYR A 26 6.82 0.16 -9.11
N THR A 27 7.32 -0.26 -10.27
CA THR A 27 7.06 -1.59 -10.81
C THR A 27 8.33 -2.43 -10.85
N GLU A 28 8.26 -3.66 -10.34
CA GLU A 28 9.32 -4.65 -10.42
C GLU A 28 8.96 -5.73 -11.46
N CYS A 29 9.96 -6.19 -12.23
CA CYS A 29 9.80 -7.22 -13.26
C CYS A 29 8.63 -6.97 -14.26
N PHE A 30 8.24 -5.71 -14.45
CA PHE A 30 7.11 -5.24 -15.28
C PHE A 30 5.72 -5.75 -14.90
N ILE A 31 5.59 -6.56 -13.84
CA ILE A 31 4.32 -7.18 -13.45
C ILE A 31 3.96 -6.91 -12.00
N TYR A 32 4.92 -6.64 -11.12
CA TYR A 32 4.67 -6.42 -9.70
C TYR A 32 4.58 -4.93 -9.42
N LEU A 33 3.46 -4.48 -8.87
CA LEU A 33 3.25 -3.09 -8.49
C LEU A 33 3.54 -2.95 -7.00
N HIS A 34 4.59 -2.21 -6.70
CA HIS A 34 5.03 -1.92 -5.34
C HIS A 34 4.53 -0.54 -4.90
N MET A 35 4.02 -0.49 -3.67
CA MET A 35 3.64 0.74 -2.99
C MET A 35 4.41 0.83 -1.68
N VAL A 36 5.22 1.88 -1.54
CA VAL A 36 5.93 2.18 -0.31
C VAL A 36 5.06 3.08 0.53
N ILE A 37 4.63 2.62 1.70
CA ILE A 37 3.67 3.30 2.56
C ILE A 37 4.31 3.53 3.92
N LYS A 38 4.24 4.78 4.41
CA LYS A 38 4.56 5.12 5.78
C LYS A 38 3.27 5.11 6.61
N PHE A 39 3.10 4.08 7.42
CA PHE A 39 1.96 3.91 8.31
C PHE A 39 2.01 4.90 9.47
N ASP A 40 0.84 5.20 10.05
CA ASP A 40 0.70 6.16 11.15
C ASP A 40 1.44 5.75 12.44
N ASP A 41 1.74 4.46 12.62
CA ASP A 41 2.58 3.95 13.72
C ASP A 41 4.09 4.22 13.51
N GLY A 42 4.45 4.82 12.37
CA GLY A 42 5.81 5.20 12.02
C GLY A 42 6.56 4.16 11.19
N GLU A 43 6.00 2.96 10.99
CA GLU A 43 6.60 1.93 10.16
C GLU A 43 6.51 2.34 8.67
N THR A 44 7.58 2.07 7.91
CA THR A 44 7.56 2.21 6.45
C THR A 44 7.68 0.82 5.84
N VAL A 45 6.71 0.44 5.00
CA VAL A 45 6.63 -0.89 4.39
C VAL A 45 6.55 -0.74 2.89
N ASP A 46 7.29 -1.60 2.19
CA ASP A 46 7.19 -1.80 0.75
C ASP A 46 6.26 -2.99 0.49
N LEU A 47 5.12 -2.73 -0.15
CA LEU A 47 4.08 -3.72 -0.39
C LEU A 47 3.92 -3.99 -1.88
N CYS A 48 4.11 -5.24 -2.29
CA CYS A 48 3.70 -5.71 -3.61
C CYS A 48 2.19 -6.00 -3.62
N ILE A 49 1.39 -5.03 -4.05
CA ILE A 49 -0.08 -5.06 -3.84
C ILE A 49 -0.81 -6.09 -4.70
N ASN A 50 -0.16 -6.61 -5.73
CA ASN A 50 -0.69 -7.63 -6.62
C ASN A 50 -0.04 -9.01 -6.43
N ASP A 51 0.86 -9.15 -5.45
CA ASP A 51 1.27 -10.46 -4.97
C ASP A 51 0.33 -10.92 -3.84
N ILE A 52 -0.24 -12.11 -3.99
CA ILE A 52 -1.13 -12.72 -3.01
C ILE A 52 -0.37 -13.05 -1.72
N SER A 53 0.93 -13.34 -1.82
CA SER A 53 1.76 -13.77 -0.68
C SER A 53 1.96 -12.66 0.37
N GLU A 54 1.96 -11.40 -0.07
CA GLU A 54 2.03 -10.20 0.79
C GLU A 54 0.78 -9.98 1.65
N GLY A 55 -0.27 -10.77 1.42
CA GLY A 55 -1.47 -10.72 2.24
C GLY A 55 -2.29 -9.43 2.07
N VAL A 56 -1.99 -8.60 1.07
CA VAL A 56 -2.79 -7.41 0.75
C VAL A 56 -4.09 -7.84 0.08
N ALA A 57 -5.22 -7.30 0.56
CA ALA A 57 -6.54 -7.52 -0.02
C ALA A 57 -6.96 -6.33 -0.89
N CYS A 58 -6.79 -5.11 -0.39
CA CYS A 58 -7.01 -3.88 -1.14
C CYS A 58 -6.20 -2.70 -0.58
N VAL A 59 -5.96 -1.71 -1.45
CA VAL A 59 -5.45 -0.39 -1.09
C VAL A 59 -6.43 0.66 -1.60
N GLU A 60 -6.95 1.48 -0.69
CA GLU A 60 -7.93 2.53 -0.98
C GLU A 60 -7.27 3.90 -0.87
N ASP A 61 -7.58 4.79 -1.81
CA ASP A 61 -7.20 6.21 -1.78
C ASP A 61 -8.23 6.99 -0.94
N LEU A 62 -7.80 7.74 0.08
CA LEU A 62 -8.68 8.46 0.99
C LEU A 62 -8.80 9.96 0.67
N GLU A 63 -8.03 10.48 -0.29
CA GLU A 63 -8.03 11.89 -0.68
C GLU A 63 -8.95 12.18 -1.90
N MET A 64 -9.76 11.19 -2.30
CA MET A 64 -10.71 11.27 -3.41
C MET A 64 -12.13 11.65 -2.99
#